data_AF-A0A941HVE7-F1
#
_entry.id   AF-A0A941HVE7-F1
#
_cell.length_a   1.000
_cell.length_b   1.000
_cell.length_c   1.000
_cell.angle_alpha   90.00
_cell.angle_beta   90.00
_cell.angle_gamma   90.00
#
_symmetry.space_group_name_H-M   'P 1'
#
loop_
_entity.id
_entity.type
_entity.pdbx_description
1 polymer ?
#
loop_
_entity_poly.entity_id
_entity_poly.type
_entity_poly.pdbx_seq_one_letter_code
_entity_poly.pdbx_strand_id
1 'polypeptide(L)'
;MADADPKPAAPSLDAVRARLDEIDAALLALVDERAGLAKDVATAKAAAGDGDKFALRPGRETALLRRLLAKERTAARPSLVVRIWHELIGDSLSRQGPFHINVWGGKDPAKAVELARHRFGAAPPLRTVGKADEALAAAKTPGGVGVLPLASDTPWWGRLLADPKLQVFAALPCLAAWGPMTALAVAEVEVEPTGDDRTFWVTDAPGSAAAIEEALSRDGVAGDLIAEVGGLKLFALIGFYQAGDERLARAPGRLSGVIGAAPAPLDV
;
A
#
# COMPACT_ATOMS: atom_id res chain seq x y z
N MET A 1 -47.55 -18.10 -37.55
CA MET A 1 -47.63 -17.94 -36.08
C MET A 1 -46.24 -18.25 -35.55
N ALA A 2 -45.48 -17.22 -35.19
CA ALA A 2 -44.16 -17.39 -34.61
C ALA A 2 -44.36 -17.75 -33.14
N ASP A 3 -43.93 -18.95 -32.76
CA ASP A 3 -43.90 -19.43 -31.38
C ASP A 3 -42.91 -18.55 -30.61
N ALA A 4 -43.39 -17.85 -29.60
CA ALA A 4 -42.53 -17.06 -28.72
C ALA A 4 -41.92 -18.02 -27.70
N ASP A 5 -40.59 -18.17 -27.72
CA ASP A 5 -39.87 -18.97 -26.74
C ASP A 5 -40.27 -18.55 -25.30
N PRO A 6 -40.61 -19.50 -24.41
CA PRO A 6 -41.03 -19.18 -23.06
C PRO A 6 -39.87 -18.56 -22.28
N LYS A 7 -40.10 -17.34 -21.77
CA LYS A 7 -39.15 -16.62 -20.90
C LYS A 7 -38.83 -17.49 -19.67
N PRO A 8 -37.55 -17.77 -19.36
CA PRO A 8 -37.19 -18.61 -18.23
C PRO A 8 -37.76 -18.03 -16.93
N ALA A 9 -38.40 -18.88 -16.13
CA ALA A 9 -38.98 -18.50 -14.85
C ALA A 9 -37.87 -18.02 -13.90
N ALA A 10 -38.12 -16.90 -13.21
CA ALA A 10 -37.19 -16.39 -12.20
C ALA A 10 -36.99 -17.44 -11.08
N PRO A 11 -35.77 -17.62 -10.56
CA PRO A 11 -35.53 -18.55 -9.46
C PRO A 11 -36.32 -18.12 -8.22
N SER A 12 -36.77 -19.10 -7.42
CA SER A 12 -37.43 -18.79 -6.15
C SER A 12 -36.42 -18.20 -5.16
N LEU A 13 -36.90 -17.34 -4.26
CA LEU A 13 -36.06 -16.72 -3.23
C LEU A 13 -35.37 -17.77 -2.35
N ASP A 14 -36.07 -18.85 -2.02
CA ASP A 14 -35.53 -19.91 -1.18
C ASP A 14 -34.42 -20.70 -1.89
N ALA A 15 -34.56 -20.95 -3.20
CA ALA A 15 -33.51 -21.58 -3.98
C ALA A 15 -32.25 -20.71 -4.07
N VAL A 16 -32.41 -19.38 -4.22
CA VAL A 16 -31.28 -18.45 -4.22
C VAL A 16 -30.59 -18.42 -2.85
N ARG A 17 -31.35 -18.41 -1.74
CA ARG A 17 -30.79 -18.43 -0.38
C ARG A 17 -30.02 -19.71 -0.09
N ALA A 18 -30.58 -20.87 -0.42
CA ALA A 18 -29.86 -22.14 -0.26
C ALA A 18 -28.54 -22.14 -1.03
N ARG A 19 -28.53 -21.56 -2.25
CA ARG A 19 -27.30 -21.42 -3.02
C ARG A 19 -26.29 -20.46 -2.39
N LEU A 20 -26.73 -19.38 -1.75
CA LEU A 20 -25.84 -18.48 -0.99
C LEU A 20 -25.22 -19.21 0.19
N ASP A 21 -26.01 -19.98 0.95
CA ASP A 21 -25.53 -20.73 2.11
C ASP A 21 -24.44 -21.76 1.71
N GLU A 22 -24.62 -22.46 0.59
CA GLU A 22 -23.60 -23.37 0.04
C GLU A 22 -22.30 -22.63 -0.31
N ILE A 23 -22.41 -21.44 -0.93
CA ILE A 23 -21.26 -20.62 -1.29
C ILE A 23 -20.56 -20.11 -0.03
N ASP A 24 -21.30 -19.64 0.95
CA ASP A 24 -20.76 -19.10 2.21
C ASP A 24 -20.03 -20.19 3.01
N ALA A 25 -20.56 -21.41 3.04
CA ALA A 25 -19.88 -22.55 3.64
C ALA A 25 -18.56 -22.87 2.94
N ALA A 26 -18.54 -22.86 1.59
CA ALA A 26 -17.32 -23.09 0.82
C ALA A 26 -16.30 -21.95 1.00
N LEU A 27 -16.76 -20.69 1.02
CA LEU A 27 -15.92 -19.52 1.29
C LEU A 27 -15.27 -19.61 2.67
N LEU A 28 -16.05 -19.93 3.71
CA LEU A 28 -15.54 -20.09 5.06
C LEU A 28 -14.47 -21.18 5.13
N ALA A 29 -14.72 -22.34 4.54
CA ALA A 29 -13.75 -23.44 4.51
C ALA A 29 -12.43 -23.04 3.81
N LEU A 30 -12.51 -22.34 2.68
CA LEU A 30 -11.33 -21.85 1.96
C LEU A 30 -10.58 -20.74 2.72
N VAL A 31 -11.30 -19.86 3.41
CA VAL A 31 -10.71 -18.82 4.25
C VAL A 31 -9.97 -19.45 5.43
N ASP A 32 -10.56 -20.45 6.07
CA ASP A 32 -9.95 -21.18 7.19
C ASP A 32 -8.70 -21.97 6.75
N GLU A 33 -8.79 -22.68 5.62
CA GLU A 33 -7.63 -23.36 5.03
C GLU A 33 -6.50 -22.37 4.73
N ARG A 34 -6.82 -21.24 4.07
CA ARG A 34 -5.84 -20.18 3.79
C ARG A 34 -5.26 -19.59 5.07
N ALA A 35 -6.08 -19.43 6.12
CA ALA A 35 -5.65 -18.93 7.41
C ALA A 35 -4.64 -19.88 8.08
N GLY A 36 -4.89 -21.20 8.00
CA GLY A 36 -4.01 -22.25 8.51
C GLY A 36 -2.61 -22.25 7.89
N LEU A 37 -2.52 -21.98 6.58
CA LEU A 37 -1.24 -21.89 5.86
C LEU A 37 -0.31 -20.79 6.38
N ALA A 38 -0.82 -19.79 7.11
CA ALA A 38 0.03 -18.74 7.69
C ALA A 38 1.07 -19.31 8.66
N LYS A 39 0.74 -20.39 9.39
CA LYS A 39 1.65 -21.07 10.29
C LYS A 39 2.76 -21.79 9.52
N ASP A 40 2.39 -22.50 8.45
CA ASP A 40 3.34 -23.22 7.60
C ASP A 40 4.33 -22.24 6.94
N VAL A 41 3.84 -21.08 6.50
CA VAL A 41 4.70 -20.00 5.97
C VAL A 41 5.66 -19.48 7.04
N ALA A 42 5.19 -19.26 8.27
CA ALA A 42 6.06 -18.84 9.37
C ALA A 42 7.14 -19.89 9.68
N THR A 43 6.78 -21.17 9.72
CA THR A 43 7.73 -22.27 9.91
C THR A 43 8.75 -22.36 8.78
N ALA A 44 8.30 -22.23 7.52
CA ALA A 44 9.20 -22.24 6.36
C ALA A 44 10.18 -21.06 6.38
N LYS A 45 9.73 -19.85 6.76
CA LYS A 45 10.59 -18.67 6.93
C LYS A 45 11.61 -18.85 8.06
N ALA A 46 11.19 -19.39 9.20
CA ALA A 46 12.09 -19.68 10.30
C ALA A 46 13.19 -20.69 9.89
N ALA A 47 12.83 -21.74 9.15
CA ALA A 47 13.78 -22.70 8.62
C ALA A 47 14.77 -22.08 7.60
N ALA A 48 14.35 -21.03 6.88
CA ALA A 48 15.19 -20.28 5.96
C ALA A 48 16.05 -19.19 6.65
N GLY A 49 15.98 -19.04 7.98
CA GLY A 49 16.71 -18.01 8.73
C GLY A 49 16.06 -16.63 8.72
N ASP A 50 14.82 -16.52 8.22
CA ASP A 50 14.05 -15.27 8.11
C ASP A 50 12.97 -15.14 9.20
N GLY A 51 13.01 -15.97 10.24
CA GLY A 51 11.99 -16.03 11.29
C GLY A 51 11.77 -14.71 12.03
N ASP A 52 12.82 -13.90 12.17
CA ASP A 52 12.78 -12.61 12.87
C ASP A 52 12.49 -11.43 11.94
N LYS A 53 12.41 -11.65 10.62
CA LYS A 53 12.13 -10.59 9.64
C LYS A 53 10.63 -10.32 9.60
N PHE A 54 10.29 -9.04 9.42
CA PHE A 54 8.90 -8.66 9.21
C PHE A 54 8.35 -9.36 7.96
N ALA A 55 7.22 -10.07 8.11
CA ALA A 55 6.67 -10.94 7.08
C ALA A 55 6.12 -10.20 5.84
N LEU A 56 5.88 -8.89 5.95
CA LEU A 56 5.33 -8.04 4.91
C LEU A 56 6.30 -7.91 3.73
N ARG A 57 5.86 -8.34 2.53
CA ARG A 57 6.58 -8.12 1.26
C ARG A 57 5.67 -7.39 0.27
N PRO A 58 5.75 -6.06 0.17
CA PRO A 58 4.83 -5.24 -0.61
C PRO A 58 4.70 -5.67 -2.08
N GLY A 59 5.82 -5.98 -2.74
CA GLY A 59 5.82 -6.43 -4.14
C GLY A 59 5.02 -7.71 -4.37
N ARG A 60 5.08 -8.66 -3.43
CA ARG A 60 4.29 -9.90 -3.49
C ARG A 60 2.79 -9.65 -3.35
N GLU A 61 2.39 -8.73 -2.48
CA GLU A 61 0.97 -8.37 -2.31
C GLU A 61 0.41 -7.72 -3.58
N THR A 62 1.15 -6.77 -4.15
CA THR A 62 0.78 -6.09 -5.39
C THR A 62 0.66 -7.07 -6.56
N ALA A 63 1.64 -7.96 -6.72
CA ALA A 63 1.59 -9.00 -7.75
C ALA A 63 0.37 -9.92 -7.60
N LEU A 64 0.03 -10.27 -6.35
CA LEU A 64 -1.18 -11.05 -6.06
C LEU A 64 -2.45 -10.29 -6.47
N LEU A 65 -2.60 -9.03 -6.05
CA LEU A 65 -3.78 -8.22 -6.36
C LEU A 65 -3.93 -7.98 -7.86
N ARG A 66 -2.87 -7.59 -8.56
CA ARG A 66 -2.88 -7.42 -10.03
C ARG A 66 -3.33 -8.72 -10.73
N ARG A 67 -2.78 -9.87 -10.32
CA ARG A 67 -3.17 -11.18 -10.87
C ARG A 67 -4.64 -11.52 -10.63
N LEU A 68 -5.18 -11.20 -9.45
CA LEU A 68 -6.59 -11.42 -9.14
C LEU A 68 -7.46 -10.50 -9.98
N LEU A 69 -7.07 -9.23 -10.09
CA LEU A 69 -7.81 -8.20 -10.82
C LEU A 69 -7.85 -8.46 -12.32
N ALA A 70 -6.80 -9.06 -12.89
CA ALA A 70 -6.74 -9.47 -14.29
C ALA A 70 -7.63 -10.68 -14.66
N LYS A 71 -8.16 -11.43 -13.68
CA LYS A 71 -9.10 -12.54 -13.98
C LYS A 71 -10.45 -12.00 -14.41
N GLU A 72 -11.05 -12.63 -15.42
CA GLU A 72 -12.42 -12.34 -15.86
C GLU A 72 -13.42 -12.51 -14.71
N ARG A 73 -14.29 -11.51 -14.54
CA ARG A 73 -15.33 -11.48 -13.51
C ARG A 73 -16.58 -10.84 -14.11
N THR A 74 -17.74 -11.37 -13.73
CA THR A 74 -19.05 -10.85 -14.19
C THR A 74 -19.76 -10.00 -13.15
N ALA A 75 -19.59 -10.28 -11.85
CA ALA A 75 -20.34 -9.62 -10.78
C ALA A 75 -19.48 -8.90 -9.72
N ALA A 76 -18.34 -9.46 -9.34
CA ALA A 76 -17.49 -8.89 -8.30
C ALA A 76 -16.70 -7.69 -8.81
N ARG A 77 -16.99 -6.51 -8.23
CA ARG A 77 -16.27 -5.26 -8.53
C ARG A 77 -14.82 -5.32 -8.03
N PRO A 78 -13.87 -4.65 -8.72
CA PRO A 78 -12.48 -4.60 -8.28
C PRO A 78 -12.27 -4.15 -6.83
N SER A 79 -13.04 -3.15 -6.37
CA SER A 79 -12.96 -2.64 -5.00
C SER A 79 -13.30 -3.69 -3.94
N LEU A 80 -14.25 -4.59 -4.21
CA LEU A 80 -14.58 -5.70 -3.32
C LEU A 80 -13.43 -6.70 -3.24
N VAL A 81 -12.84 -7.05 -4.40
CA VAL A 81 -11.68 -7.95 -4.47
C VAL A 81 -10.51 -7.38 -3.68
N VAL A 82 -10.14 -6.13 -3.92
CA VAL A 82 -9.04 -5.49 -3.17
C VAL A 82 -9.32 -5.49 -1.67
N ARG A 83 -10.54 -5.15 -1.24
CA ARG A 83 -10.86 -5.09 0.19
C ARG A 83 -10.79 -6.46 0.85
N ILE A 84 -11.43 -7.49 0.29
CA ILE A 84 -11.40 -8.84 0.85
C ILE A 84 -9.96 -9.34 0.95
N TRP A 85 -9.16 -9.17 -0.11
CA TRP A 85 -7.79 -9.68 -0.09
C TRP A 85 -6.89 -8.94 0.89
N HIS A 86 -7.05 -7.63 1.10
CA HIS A 86 -6.31 -6.94 2.16
C HIS A 86 -6.68 -7.41 3.57
N GLU A 87 -7.96 -7.70 3.84
CA GLU A 87 -8.35 -8.29 5.14
C GLU A 87 -7.68 -9.66 5.34
N LEU A 88 -7.75 -10.53 4.32
CA LEU A 88 -7.13 -11.87 4.36
C LEU A 88 -5.60 -11.82 4.46
N ILE A 89 -4.95 -10.86 3.79
CA ILE A 89 -3.50 -10.69 3.87
C ILE A 89 -3.10 -10.14 5.23
N GLY A 90 -3.78 -9.10 5.72
CA GLY A 90 -3.50 -8.51 7.04
C GLY A 90 -3.58 -9.53 8.16
N ASP A 91 -4.64 -10.34 8.18
CA ASP A 91 -4.83 -11.43 9.15
C ASP A 91 -3.74 -12.52 9.05
N SER A 92 -3.36 -12.89 7.82
CA SER A 92 -2.25 -13.85 7.60
C SER A 92 -0.90 -13.31 8.08
N LEU A 93 -0.62 -12.02 7.90
CA LEU A 93 0.61 -11.37 8.37
C LEU A 93 0.64 -11.29 9.91
N SER A 94 -0.48 -10.93 10.53
CA SER A 94 -0.60 -10.90 12.00
C SER A 94 -0.41 -12.27 12.66
N ARG A 95 -0.70 -13.37 11.95
CA ARG A 95 -0.43 -14.74 12.43
C ARG A 95 1.02 -15.18 12.27
N GLN A 96 1.80 -14.55 11.38
CA GLN A 96 3.19 -14.94 11.11
C GLN A 96 4.19 -14.32 12.10
N GLY A 97 3.81 -13.25 12.80
CA GLY A 97 4.69 -12.55 13.74
C GLY A 97 4.14 -11.18 14.11
N PRO A 98 4.95 -10.34 14.78
CA PRO A 98 4.55 -8.97 15.09
C PRO A 98 4.10 -8.21 13.84
N PHE A 99 2.93 -7.57 13.94
CA PHE A 99 2.42 -6.65 12.93
C PHE A 99 1.49 -5.64 13.60
N HIS A 100 1.84 -4.36 13.58
CA HIS A 100 1.03 -3.30 14.20
C HIS A 100 1.13 -1.98 13.43
N ILE A 101 0.07 -1.17 13.51
CA ILE A 101 -0.06 0.06 12.74
C ILE A 101 -0.15 1.25 13.70
N ASN A 102 0.64 2.29 13.44
CA ASN A 102 0.57 3.56 14.15
C ASN A 102 0.26 4.66 13.14
N VAL A 103 -0.87 5.32 13.35
CA VAL A 103 -1.41 6.33 12.43
C VAL A 103 -1.23 7.69 13.08
N TRP A 104 -0.45 8.55 12.43
CA TRP A 104 -0.51 9.97 12.72
C TRP A 104 -1.53 10.61 11.77
N GLY A 105 -2.57 11.23 12.31
CA GLY A 105 -3.74 11.68 11.54
C GLY A 105 -3.61 13.05 10.86
N GLY A 106 -2.60 13.85 11.23
CA GLY A 106 -2.51 15.24 10.81
C GLY A 106 -3.82 16.00 11.05
N LYS A 107 -4.32 16.67 10.01
CA LYS A 107 -5.56 17.46 10.05
C LYS A 107 -6.84 16.61 9.93
N ASP A 108 -6.74 15.37 9.46
CA ASP A 108 -7.89 14.46 9.31
C ASP A 108 -7.56 13.04 9.82
N PRO A 109 -7.61 12.84 11.16
CA PRO A 109 -7.30 11.54 11.75
C PRO A 109 -8.24 10.41 11.32
N ALA A 110 -9.53 10.71 11.11
CA ALA A 110 -10.50 9.71 10.71
C ALA A 110 -10.18 9.16 9.32
N LYS A 111 -9.84 10.04 8.37
CA LYS A 111 -9.46 9.62 7.02
C LYS A 111 -8.18 8.82 7.01
N ALA A 112 -7.17 9.21 7.79
CA ALA A 112 -5.92 8.46 7.89
C ALA A 112 -6.14 7.03 8.44
N VAL A 113 -7.02 6.88 9.44
CA VAL A 113 -7.40 5.57 9.98
C VAL A 113 -8.15 4.72 8.94
N GLU A 114 -9.10 5.34 8.22
CA GLU A 114 -9.83 4.67 7.13
C GLU A 114 -8.85 4.11 6.08
N LEU A 115 -7.91 4.94 5.61
CA LEU A 115 -6.90 4.55 4.62
C LEU A 115 -5.99 3.42 5.12
N ALA A 116 -5.57 3.47 6.38
CA ALA A 116 -4.80 2.39 7.00
C ALA A 116 -5.60 1.07 7.00
N ARG A 117 -6.88 1.11 7.39
CA ARG A 117 -7.75 -0.08 7.37
C ARG A 117 -8.02 -0.59 5.96
N HIS A 118 -8.10 0.29 4.96
CA HIS A 118 -8.27 -0.11 3.56
C HIS A 118 -7.08 -0.92 3.02
N ARG A 119 -5.86 -0.65 3.51
CA ARG A 119 -4.63 -1.32 3.05
C ARG A 119 -4.25 -2.54 3.88
N PHE A 120 -4.45 -2.49 5.19
CA PHE A 120 -3.89 -3.47 6.13
C PHE A 120 -4.94 -4.34 6.83
N GLY A 121 -6.23 -4.05 6.63
CA GLY A 121 -7.32 -4.77 7.26
C GLY A 121 -7.49 -4.50 8.75
N ALA A 122 -8.38 -5.26 9.37
CA ALA A 122 -8.77 -5.11 10.77
C ALA A 122 -7.86 -5.85 11.77
N ALA A 123 -7.25 -6.96 11.34
CA ALA A 123 -6.49 -7.86 12.21
C ALA A 123 -5.29 -7.22 12.95
N PRO A 124 -4.40 -6.46 12.30
CA PRO A 124 -3.32 -5.79 13.03
C PRO A 124 -3.88 -4.72 13.98
N PRO A 125 -3.39 -4.66 15.24
CA PRO A 125 -3.75 -3.57 16.14
C PRO A 125 -3.32 -2.24 15.55
N LEU A 126 -4.23 -1.26 15.62
CA LEU A 126 -4.03 0.09 15.12
C LEU A 126 -4.11 1.07 16.28
N ARG A 127 -3.14 1.97 16.37
CA ARG A 127 -3.14 3.08 17.34
C ARG A 127 -3.02 4.40 16.61
N THR A 128 -3.78 5.40 17.04
CA THR A 128 -3.58 6.78 16.63
C THR A 128 -2.58 7.44 17.55
N VAL A 129 -1.62 8.16 16.98
CA VAL A 129 -0.56 8.87 17.73
C VAL A 129 -0.66 10.37 17.51
N GLY A 130 -0.11 11.16 18.44
CA GLY A 130 -0.26 12.62 18.43
C GLY A 130 0.68 13.32 17.47
N LYS A 131 1.83 12.69 17.16
CA LYS A 131 2.92 13.29 16.37
C LYS A 131 3.41 12.36 15.27
N ALA A 132 3.87 12.94 14.16
CA ALA A 132 4.50 12.19 13.07
C ALA A 132 5.69 11.35 13.56
N ASP A 133 6.54 11.93 14.42
CA ASP A 133 7.72 11.24 14.97
C ASP A 133 7.36 9.99 15.78
N GLU A 134 6.19 9.95 16.43
CA GLU A 134 5.70 8.77 17.16
C GLU A 134 5.33 7.63 16.20
N ALA A 135 4.70 7.96 15.06
CA ALA A 135 4.39 6.98 14.02
C ALA A 135 5.67 6.45 13.35
N LEU A 136 6.63 7.33 13.08
CA LEU A 136 7.93 6.94 12.52
C LEU A 136 8.74 6.07 13.49
N ALA A 137 8.77 6.42 14.78
CA ALA A 137 9.45 5.63 15.80
C ALA A 137 8.84 4.23 15.93
N ALA A 138 7.51 4.14 15.91
CA ALA A 138 6.82 2.86 15.96
C ALA A 138 6.95 2.05 14.66
N ALA A 139 7.26 2.66 13.52
CA ALA A 139 7.54 1.95 12.28
C ALA A 139 8.90 1.25 12.25
N LYS A 140 9.80 1.59 13.19
CA LYS A 140 11.12 0.96 13.38
C LYS A 140 11.10 -0.22 14.35
N THR A 141 9.98 -0.43 15.06
CA THR A 141 9.86 -1.60 15.93
C THR A 141 9.50 -2.83 15.12
N PRO A 142 9.83 -4.05 15.57
CA PRO A 142 9.51 -5.28 14.83
C PRO A 142 8.03 -5.36 14.44
N GLY A 143 7.75 -5.48 13.14
CA GLY A 143 6.38 -5.52 12.61
C GLY A 143 5.66 -4.17 12.53
N GLY A 144 6.36 -3.07 12.77
CA GLY A 144 5.80 -1.74 12.82
C GLY A 144 5.51 -1.16 11.44
N VAL A 145 4.31 -0.58 11.29
CA VAL A 145 3.95 0.26 10.15
C VAL A 145 3.51 1.63 10.65
N GLY A 146 4.08 2.69 10.09
CA GLY A 146 3.63 4.06 10.24
C GLY A 146 2.74 4.46 9.07
N VAL A 147 1.60 5.11 9.34
CA VAL A 147 0.76 5.74 8.30
C VAL A 147 0.68 7.23 8.58
N LEU A 148 1.09 8.03 7.60
CA LEU A 148 1.22 9.48 7.74
C LEU A 148 0.60 10.20 6.53
N PRO A 149 -0.24 11.23 6.73
CA PRO A 149 -0.81 12.03 5.65
C PRO A 149 0.24 12.91 4.97
N LEU A 150 0.01 13.18 3.70
CA LEU A 150 0.78 14.14 2.90
C LEU A 150 0.38 15.58 3.22
N ALA A 151 -0.91 15.81 3.51
CA ALA A 151 -1.41 17.09 4.01
C ALA A 151 -0.96 17.28 5.47
N SER A 152 0.20 17.91 5.63
CA SER A 152 0.93 18.02 6.89
C SER A 152 1.51 19.42 7.03
N ASP A 153 1.60 19.93 8.26
CA ASP A 153 2.33 21.17 8.57
C ASP A 153 3.81 20.88 8.95
N THR A 154 4.21 19.61 8.97
CA THR A 154 5.59 19.17 9.23
C THR A 154 6.14 18.35 8.05
N PRO A 155 7.40 18.53 7.65
CA PRO A 155 7.99 17.78 6.54
C PRO A 155 8.51 16.41 7.02
N TRP A 156 7.64 15.58 7.59
CA TRP A 156 8.01 14.32 8.23
C TRP A 156 8.78 13.38 7.28
N TRP A 157 8.47 13.42 5.98
CA TRP A 157 9.14 12.61 4.95
C TRP A 157 10.64 12.92 4.85
N GLY A 158 11.06 14.14 5.18
CA GLY A 158 12.48 14.50 5.23
C GLY A 158 13.27 13.74 6.30
N ARG A 159 12.59 13.25 7.36
CA ARG A 159 13.22 12.42 8.40
C ARG A 159 13.72 11.08 7.84
N LEU A 160 13.10 10.57 6.78
CA LEU A 160 13.47 9.30 6.16
C LEU A 160 14.84 9.39 5.46
N LEU A 161 15.27 10.57 5.03
CA LEU A 161 16.62 10.76 4.48
C LEU A 161 17.72 10.41 5.48
N ALA A 162 17.44 10.54 6.78
CA ALA A 162 18.38 10.20 7.86
C ALA A 162 18.30 8.74 8.30
N ASP A 163 17.34 7.95 7.79
CA ASP A 163 17.14 6.56 8.16
C ASP A 163 16.76 5.70 6.94
N PRO A 164 17.75 5.25 6.15
CA PRO A 164 17.50 4.56 4.87
C PRO A 164 16.85 3.18 5.03
N LYS A 165 16.80 2.62 6.26
CA LYS A 165 16.08 1.35 6.51
C LYS A 165 14.58 1.55 6.56
N LEU A 166 14.12 2.75 6.95
CA LEU A 166 12.71 3.07 7.03
C LEU A 166 12.24 3.62 5.68
N GLN A 167 11.51 2.79 4.92
CA GLN A 167 11.14 3.11 3.54
C GLN A 167 9.63 3.35 3.40
N VAL A 168 9.26 4.30 2.54
CA VAL A 168 7.91 4.34 1.97
C VAL A 168 7.73 3.09 1.11
N PHE A 169 6.67 2.33 1.38
CA PHE A 169 6.37 1.10 0.64
C PHE A 169 4.94 1.03 0.07
N ALA A 170 4.06 1.93 0.49
CA ALA A 170 2.69 2.02 -0.04
C ALA A 170 2.18 3.47 -0.10
N ALA A 171 1.51 3.79 -1.21
CA ALA A 171 0.71 4.99 -1.39
C ALA A 171 -0.76 4.69 -1.09
N LEU A 172 -1.43 5.57 -0.34
CA LEU A 172 -2.80 5.38 0.13
C LEU A 172 -3.74 6.50 -0.37
N PRO A 173 -4.92 6.15 -0.92
CA PRO A 173 -5.43 4.80 -1.13
C PRO A 173 -4.69 4.08 -2.28
N CYS A 174 -4.71 2.75 -2.25
CA CYS A 174 -4.07 1.88 -3.25
C CYS A 174 -4.94 1.57 -4.47
N LEU A 175 -6.19 2.06 -4.50
CA LEU A 175 -7.13 1.91 -5.61
C LEU A 175 -7.54 3.32 -6.07
N ALA A 176 -7.39 3.62 -7.35
CA ALA A 176 -7.66 4.96 -7.89
C ALA A 176 -9.12 5.40 -7.64
N ALA A 177 -10.07 4.45 -7.72
CA ALA A 177 -11.49 4.68 -7.45
C ALA A 177 -11.81 5.11 -6.01
N TRP A 178 -10.87 4.99 -5.06
CA TRP A 178 -11.05 5.45 -3.67
C TRP A 178 -10.59 6.89 -3.44
N GLY A 179 -10.10 7.55 -4.49
CA GLY A 179 -9.68 8.95 -4.46
C GLY A 179 -8.17 9.14 -4.65
N PRO A 180 -7.70 10.40 -4.59
CA PRO A 180 -6.29 10.71 -4.78
C PRO A 180 -5.44 10.19 -3.63
N MET A 181 -4.13 10.03 -3.88
CA MET A 181 -3.16 9.71 -2.84
C MET A 181 -3.10 10.84 -1.80
N THR A 182 -3.38 10.52 -0.54
CA THR A 182 -3.35 11.50 0.57
C THR A 182 -2.49 11.06 1.74
N ALA A 183 -1.99 9.82 1.75
CA ALA A 183 -1.11 9.31 2.80
C ALA A 183 -0.10 8.29 2.26
N LEU A 184 0.98 8.11 3.01
CA LEU A 184 2.02 7.11 2.75
C LEU A 184 2.13 6.17 3.95
N ALA A 185 2.48 4.91 3.66
CA ALA A 185 2.87 3.94 4.69
C ALA A 185 4.39 3.71 4.66
N VAL A 186 4.97 3.64 5.86
CA VAL A 186 6.41 3.47 6.08
C VAL A 186 6.67 2.31 7.03
N ALA A 187 7.73 1.54 6.77
CA ALA A 187 8.18 0.44 7.62
C ALA A 187 9.63 0.07 7.29
N GLU A 188 10.28 -0.68 8.18
CA GLU A 188 11.54 -1.37 7.86
C GLU A 188 11.23 -2.64 7.03
N VAL A 189 11.10 -2.47 5.72
CA VAL A 189 10.80 -3.53 4.76
C VAL A 189 11.64 -3.38 3.50
N GLU A 190 11.86 -4.50 2.81
CA GLU A 190 12.45 -4.49 1.48
C GLU A 190 11.42 -4.01 0.45
N VAL A 191 11.76 -2.96 -0.30
CA VAL A 191 10.94 -2.44 -1.40
C VAL A 191 11.52 -2.92 -2.73
N GLU A 192 10.79 -3.79 -3.41
CA GLU A 192 11.12 -4.36 -4.73
C GLU A 192 10.30 -3.67 -5.83
N PRO A 193 10.80 -3.59 -7.08
CA PRO A 193 10.01 -3.11 -8.21
C PRO A 193 8.79 -4.00 -8.46
N THR A 194 7.66 -3.39 -8.77
CA THR A 194 6.41 -4.09 -9.09
C THR A 194 5.99 -3.97 -10.56
N GLY A 195 6.70 -3.13 -11.33
CA GLY A 195 6.52 -2.95 -12.78
C GLY A 195 5.72 -1.70 -13.15
N ASP A 196 4.94 -1.17 -12.20
CA ASP A 196 4.27 0.14 -12.30
C ASP A 196 4.33 0.77 -10.91
N ASP A 197 5.38 1.56 -10.72
CA ASP A 197 5.87 2.04 -9.44
C ASP A 197 5.99 3.57 -9.45
N ARG A 198 5.86 4.15 -8.27
CA ARG A 198 6.17 5.53 -7.96
C ARG A 198 7.28 5.56 -6.93
N THR A 199 8.41 6.16 -7.27
CA THR A 199 9.50 6.39 -6.32
C THR A 199 9.33 7.73 -5.64
N PHE A 200 9.45 7.78 -4.32
CA PHE A 200 9.34 9.00 -3.55
C PHE A 200 10.72 9.59 -3.33
N TRP A 201 10.91 10.82 -3.79
CA TRP A 201 12.19 11.54 -3.72
C TRP A 201 12.00 12.88 -3.03
N VAL A 202 12.88 13.16 -2.07
CA VAL A 202 12.86 14.40 -1.29
C VAL A 202 13.99 15.30 -1.78
N THR A 203 13.76 16.61 -1.78
CA THR A 203 14.80 17.61 -2.04
C THR A 203 14.54 18.91 -1.28
N ASP A 204 15.61 19.62 -0.92
CA ASP A 204 15.61 21.01 -0.45
C ASP A 204 15.91 22.03 -1.57
N ALA A 205 15.87 21.59 -2.83
CA ALA A 205 16.15 22.43 -3.98
C ALA A 205 15.35 23.75 -3.95
N PRO A 206 16.03 24.91 -4.10
CA PRO A 206 15.34 26.18 -4.21
C PRO A 206 14.61 26.28 -5.56
N GLY A 207 13.63 27.18 -5.65
CA GLY A 207 12.87 27.41 -6.87
C GLY A 207 11.51 26.69 -6.89
N SER A 208 10.83 26.80 -8.02
CA SER A 208 9.50 26.23 -8.23
C SER A 208 9.58 24.73 -8.52
N ALA A 209 8.47 24.03 -8.28
CA ALA A 209 8.32 22.63 -8.67
C ALA A 209 8.62 22.41 -10.16
N ALA A 210 8.04 23.24 -11.04
CA ALA A 210 8.26 23.15 -12.48
C ALA A 210 9.74 23.22 -12.90
N ALA A 211 10.56 24.04 -12.23
CA ALA A 211 11.99 24.12 -12.53
C ALA A 211 12.74 22.84 -12.11
N ILE A 212 12.31 22.21 -11.01
CA ILE A 212 12.87 20.94 -10.54
C ILE A 212 12.44 19.80 -11.46
N GLU A 213 11.16 19.78 -11.88
CA GLU A 213 10.62 18.80 -12.84
C GLU A 213 11.35 18.91 -14.19
N GLU A 214 11.61 20.12 -14.67
CA GLU A 214 12.41 20.33 -15.88
C GLU A 214 13.85 19.81 -15.71
N ALA A 215 14.47 20.04 -14.55
CA ALA A 215 15.81 19.53 -14.27
C ALA A 215 15.84 17.99 -14.24
N LEU A 216 14.87 17.34 -13.59
CA LEU A 216 14.71 15.88 -13.57
C LEU A 216 14.49 15.32 -14.98
N SER A 217 13.67 16.00 -15.80
CA SER A 217 13.34 15.59 -17.17
C SER A 217 14.57 15.55 -18.09
N ARG A 218 15.54 16.47 -17.90
CA ARG A 218 16.81 16.45 -18.65
C ARG A 218 17.63 15.17 -18.43
N ASP A 219 17.42 14.50 -17.30
CA ASP A 219 18.04 13.22 -16.96
C ASP A 219 17.12 12.02 -17.21
N GLY A 220 15.98 12.22 -17.91
CA GLY A 220 15.02 11.18 -18.23
C GLY A 220 14.19 10.72 -17.03
N VAL A 221 14.07 11.56 -15.99
CA VAL A 221 13.25 11.31 -14.80
C VAL A 221 12.00 12.17 -14.87
N ALA A 222 10.84 11.54 -14.97
CA ALA A 222 9.55 12.23 -14.86
C ALA A 222 9.04 12.13 -13.41
N GLY A 223 8.46 13.20 -12.88
CA GLY A 223 7.84 13.19 -11.57
C GLY A 223 7.08 14.47 -11.29
N ASP A 224 6.18 14.40 -10.31
CA ASP A 224 5.29 15.49 -9.93
C ASP A 224 5.51 15.87 -8.46
N LEU A 225 5.42 17.16 -8.13
CA LEU A 225 5.39 17.60 -6.73
C LEU A 225 4.16 17.05 -6.01
N ILE A 226 4.38 16.43 -4.85
CA ILE A 226 3.33 15.86 -3.99
C ILE A 226 3.08 16.71 -2.74
N ALA A 227 4.15 17.22 -2.11
CA ALA A 227 4.04 18.06 -0.92
C ALA A 227 5.24 19.00 -0.79
N GLU A 228 5.02 20.20 -0.24
CA GLU A 228 6.07 21.16 0.08
C GLU A 228 5.82 21.78 1.44
N VAL A 229 6.76 21.60 2.38
CA VAL A 229 6.68 22.14 3.75
C VAL A 229 8.07 22.49 4.24
N GLY A 230 8.23 23.67 4.82
CA GLY A 230 9.49 24.06 5.50
C GLY A 230 10.72 24.07 4.59
N GLY A 231 10.55 24.35 3.29
CA GLY A 231 11.62 24.34 2.29
C GLY A 231 11.96 22.96 1.73
N LEU A 232 11.36 21.88 2.24
CA LEU A 232 11.48 20.54 1.68
C LEU A 232 10.32 20.24 0.73
N LYS A 233 10.66 19.67 -0.42
CA LYS A 233 9.73 19.21 -1.45
C LYS A 233 9.80 17.68 -1.55
N LEU A 234 8.63 17.07 -1.67
CA LEU A 234 8.46 15.64 -1.92
C LEU A 234 7.90 15.46 -3.33
N PHE A 235 8.59 14.68 -4.16
CA PHE A 235 8.17 14.31 -5.50
C PHE A 235 7.81 12.82 -5.57
N ALA A 236 6.84 12.48 -6.41
CA ALA A 236 6.60 11.12 -6.86
C ALA A 236 7.13 10.97 -8.30
N LEU A 237 8.21 10.23 -8.45
CA LEU A 237 8.85 9.93 -9.72
C LEU A 237 8.19 8.71 -10.37
N ILE A 238 7.97 8.76 -11.68
CA ILE A 238 7.41 7.65 -12.46
C ILE A 238 8.49 6.59 -12.66
N GLY A 239 8.24 5.39 -12.14
CA GLY A 239 9.16 4.25 -12.17
C GLY A 239 9.80 3.97 -10.82
N PHE A 240 10.62 2.92 -10.81
CA PHE A 240 11.40 2.48 -9.66
C PHE A 240 12.85 2.97 -9.79
N TYR A 241 13.30 3.82 -8.86
CA TYR A 241 14.68 4.31 -8.79
C TYR A 241 15.29 3.92 -7.45
N GLN A 242 16.52 3.43 -7.50
CA GLN A 242 17.28 3.11 -6.30
C GLN A 242 17.89 4.39 -5.69
N ALA A 243 18.26 4.34 -4.42
CA ALA A 243 18.87 5.49 -3.73
C ALA A 243 20.16 6.01 -4.41
N GLY A 244 20.91 5.11 -5.08
CA GLY A 244 22.14 5.44 -5.82
C GLY A 244 21.96 5.64 -7.33
N ASP A 245 20.73 5.83 -7.83
CA ASP A 245 20.50 6.01 -9.27
C ASP A 245 21.23 7.26 -9.79
N GLU A 246 22.12 7.09 -10.78
CA GLU A 246 22.96 8.16 -11.31
C GLU A 246 22.16 9.33 -11.90
N ARG A 247 20.92 9.08 -12.37
CA ARG A 247 20.04 10.14 -12.85
C ARG A 247 19.61 11.08 -11.72
N LEU A 248 19.44 10.55 -10.51
CA LEU A 248 19.09 11.33 -9.32
C LEU A 248 20.30 11.97 -8.65
N ALA A 249 21.52 11.47 -8.88
CA ALA A 249 22.75 12.12 -8.40
C ALA A 249 22.96 13.53 -8.98
N ARG A 250 22.35 13.82 -10.14
CA ARG A 250 22.38 15.14 -10.80
C ARG A 250 21.15 16.00 -10.49
N ALA A 251 20.18 15.46 -9.75
CA ALA A 251 18.98 16.18 -9.37
C ALA A 251 19.32 17.34 -8.40
N PRO A 252 18.61 18.48 -8.48
CA PRO A 252 18.93 19.66 -7.69
C PRO A 252 18.66 19.43 -6.20
N GLY A 253 19.36 20.18 -5.35
CA GLY A 253 19.25 20.13 -3.89
C GLY A 253 20.58 19.75 -3.22
N ARG A 254 20.78 20.21 -1.99
CA ARG A 254 21.90 19.80 -1.13
C ARG A 254 21.50 18.61 -0.26
N LEU A 255 20.26 18.62 0.23
CA LEU A 255 19.65 17.52 0.95
C LEU A 255 18.59 16.88 0.04
N SER A 256 18.97 15.80 -0.64
CA SER A 256 18.06 15.06 -1.50
C SER A 256 18.28 13.56 -1.43
N GLY A 257 17.26 12.78 -1.79
CA GLY A 257 17.37 11.32 -1.81
C GLY A 257 16.03 10.61 -1.96
N VAL A 258 16.12 9.35 -2.38
CA VAL A 258 14.99 8.42 -2.43
C VAL A 258 14.66 7.96 -1.02
N ILE A 259 13.37 8.05 -0.65
CA ILE A 259 12.86 7.62 0.67
C ILE A 259 12.01 6.35 0.59
N GLY A 260 11.92 5.73 -0.58
CA GLY A 260 11.17 4.50 -0.83
C GLY A 260 10.40 4.56 -2.14
N ALA A 261 9.64 3.51 -2.42
CA ALA A 261 8.79 3.41 -3.60
C ALA A 261 7.50 2.65 -3.26
N ALA A 262 6.43 2.96 -3.97
CA ALA A 262 5.17 2.22 -3.86
C ALA A 262 4.65 1.87 -5.25
N PRO A 263 3.87 0.79 -5.39
CA PRO A 263 3.09 0.58 -6.58
C PRO A 263 2.20 1.80 -6.87
N ALA A 264 2.03 2.13 -8.15
CA ALA A 264 0.98 3.07 -8.53
C ALA A 264 -0.40 2.52 -8.11
N PRO A 265 -1.40 3.40 -7.87
CA PRO A 265 -2.75 2.96 -7.54
C PRO A 265 -3.27 1.99 -8.59
N LEU A 266 -3.96 0.94 -8.14
CA LEU A 266 -4.64 0.00 -9.02
C LEU A 266 -5.74 0.77 -9.79
N ASP A 267 -5.60 0.78 -11.12
CA ASP A 267 -6.57 1.36 -12.05
C ASP A 267 -7.31 0.23 -12.76
N VAL A 268 -8.58 0.02 -12.39
CA VAL A 268 -9.38 -1.20 -12.66
C VAL A 268 -10.87 -0.94 -12.76
#